data_AF-A7INY2-F1
#
_entry.id   AF-A7INY2-F1
#
_cell.length_a   1.000
_cell.length_b   1.000
_cell.length_c   1.000
_cell.angle_alpha   90.00
_cell.angle_beta   90.00
_cell.angle_gamma   90.00
#
_symmetry.space_group_name_H-M   'P 1'
#
loop_
_entity.id
_entity.type
_entity.pdbx_description
1 polymer ?
#
loop_
_entity_poly.entity_id
_entity_poly.type
_entity_poly.pdbx_seq_one_letter_code
_entity_poly.pdbx_strand_id
1 'polypeptide(L)'
;MLLAGCAASVEPPPPPPSELPEIPEEIRACLHMEGVEIPERGLDAGEVEKFWKSDRRILAALGRCGQRFILWYEQLRMNWR
;
A
#
# COMPACT_ATOMS: atom_id res chain seq x y z
N MET A 1 38.08 -45.58 -22.72
CA MET A 1 38.12 -44.11 -22.86
C MET A 1 37.01 -43.54 -21.99
N LEU A 2 37.36 -42.53 -21.19
CA LEU A 2 36.60 -42.05 -20.04
C LEU A 2 35.26 -41.40 -20.42
N LEU A 3 34.24 -41.66 -19.61
CA LEU A 3 32.94 -40.98 -19.60
C LEU A 3 33.14 -39.52 -19.17
N ALA A 4 32.85 -38.58 -20.06
CA ALA A 4 32.72 -37.17 -19.71
C ALA A 4 31.39 -36.97 -18.96
N GLY A 5 31.45 -37.01 -17.63
CA GLY A 5 30.33 -36.59 -16.79
C GLY A 5 30.19 -35.09 -16.85
N CYS A 6 29.11 -34.59 -17.44
CA CYS A 6 28.67 -33.22 -17.19
C CYS A 6 28.33 -33.13 -15.69
N ALA A 7 29.22 -32.51 -14.92
CA ALA A 7 28.85 -32.02 -13.60
C ALA A 7 27.77 -30.97 -13.84
N ALA A 8 26.51 -31.35 -13.70
CA ALA A 8 25.42 -30.39 -13.57
C ALA A 8 25.82 -29.49 -12.40
N SER A 9 26.05 -28.22 -12.70
CA SER A 9 26.25 -27.20 -11.67
C SER A 9 24.96 -27.20 -10.85
N VAL A 10 24.96 -27.87 -9.71
CA VAL A 10 23.84 -27.87 -8.78
C VAL A 10 23.89 -26.50 -8.12
N GLU A 11 23.29 -25.52 -8.79
CA GLU A 11 22.97 -24.26 -8.15
C GLU A 11 22.08 -24.58 -6.95
N PRO A 12 22.40 -24.08 -5.74
CA PRO A 12 21.52 -24.20 -4.60
C PRO A 12 20.14 -23.66 -5.00
N PRO A 13 19.04 -24.31 -4.59
CA PRO A 13 17.72 -23.74 -4.82
C PRO A 13 17.69 -22.31 -4.24
N PRO A 14 17.07 -21.35 -4.93
CA PRO A 14 16.93 -20.00 -4.40
C PRO A 14 16.27 -20.08 -3.02
N PRO A 15 16.69 -19.22 -2.07
CA PRO A 15 16.05 -19.19 -0.76
C PRO A 15 14.53 -18.98 -0.93
N PRO A 16 13.71 -19.55 -0.03
CA PRO A 16 12.28 -19.30 -0.06
C PRO A 16 12.05 -17.78 -0.03
N PRO A 17 11.03 -17.26 -0.75
CA PRO A 17 10.74 -15.83 -0.73
C PRO A 17 10.54 -15.42 0.73
N SER A 18 11.31 -14.43 1.18
CA SER A 18 11.05 -13.77 2.45
C SER A 18 9.61 -13.27 2.42
N GLU A 19 8.85 -13.53 3.49
CA GLU A 19 7.47 -13.05 3.60
C GLU A 19 7.49 -11.52 3.62
N LEU A 20 6.75 -10.88 2.71
CA LEU A 20 6.64 -9.42 2.65
C LEU A 20 6.16 -8.91 4.02
N PRO A 21 6.82 -7.89 4.62
CA PRO A 21 6.39 -7.40 5.90
C PRO A 21 5.05 -6.69 5.74
N GLU A 22 4.24 -6.77 6.79
CA GLU A 22 2.97 -6.06 6.81
C GLU A 22 3.15 -4.55 6.71
N ILE A 23 2.16 -3.90 6.11
CA ILE A 23 2.08 -2.44 6.08
C ILE A 23 1.96 -1.94 7.53
N PRO A 24 2.75 -0.93 7.94
CA PRO A 24 2.63 -0.34 9.26
C PRO A 24 1.20 0.11 9.56
N GLU A 25 0.74 -0.17 10.78
CA GLU A 25 -0.66 0.06 11.18
C GLU A 25 -1.08 1.51 10.99
N GLU A 26 -0.19 2.47 11.25
CA GLU A 26 -0.47 3.89 11.09
C GLU A 26 -0.68 4.32 9.62
N ILE A 27 -0.10 3.59 8.67
CA ILE A 27 -0.32 3.79 7.23
C ILE A 27 -1.61 3.09 6.82
N ARG A 28 -1.79 1.83 7.27
CA ARG A 28 -2.99 1.03 7.04
C ARG A 28 -4.25 1.74 7.53
N ALA A 29 -4.29 2.15 8.80
CA ALA A 29 -5.42 2.88 9.38
C ALA A 29 -5.72 4.19 8.63
N CYS A 30 -4.68 4.89 8.18
CA CYS A 30 -4.89 6.12 7.42
C CYS A 30 -5.49 5.89 6.04
N LEU A 31 -5.10 4.81 5.35
CA LEU A 31 -5.67 4.44 4.05
C LEU A 31 -7.13 3.98 4.14
N HIS A 32 -7.57 3.54 5.32
CA HIS A 32 -8.94 3.11 5.60
C HIS A 32 -9.84 4.25 6.11
N MET A 33 -9.42 5.52 6.03
CA MET A 33 -10.35 6.61 6.31
C MET A 33 -11.52 6.57 5.33
N GLU A 34 -12.72 6.35 5.89
CA GLU A 34 -13.97 6.35 5.14
C GLU A 34 -14.32 7.75 4.65
N GLY A 35 -15.04 7.81 3.53
CA GLY A 35 -15.55 9.06 2.99
C GLY A 35 -16.65 9.66 3.87
N VAL A 36 -17.17 10.81 3.42
CA VAL A 36 -18.32 11.43 4.07
C VAL A 36 -19.59 10.66 3.70
N GLU A 37 -20.29 10.13 4.69
CA GLU A 37 -21.61 9.53 4.47
C GLU A 37 -22.64 10.61 4.11
N ILE A 38 -23.31 10.43 2.96
CA ILE A 38 -24.29 11.38 2.44
C ILE A 38 -25.70 10.84 2.72
N PRO A 39 -26.55 11.59 3.45
CA PRO A 39 -27.92 11.15 3.74
C PRO A 39 -28.76 10.93 2.48
N GLU A 40 -29.62 9.91 2.47
CA GLU A 40 -30.60 9.65 1.41
C GLU A 40 -31.82 10.58 1.48
N ARG A 41 -31.56 11.89 1.50
CA ARG A 41 -32.60 12.94 1.45
C ARG A 41 -32.11 14.15 0.67
N GLY A 42 -33.04 15.03 0.32
CA GLY A 42 -32.70 16.36 -0.18
C GLY A 42 -31.80 17.09 0.83
N LEU A 43 -30.75 17.71 0.31
CA LEU A 43 -29.82 18.55 1.05
C LEU A 43 -30.01 20.00 0.63
N ASP A 44 -29.93 20.91 1.59
CA ASP A 44 -29.81 22.33 1.26
C ASP A 44 -28.38 22.69 0.82
N ALA A 45 -28.21 23.91 0.30
CA ALA A 45 -26.91 24.37 -0.20
C ALA A 45 -25.82 24.40 0.88
N GLY A 46 -26.15 24.71 2.12
CA GLY A 46 -25.21 24.76 3.24
C GLY A 46 -24.77 23.36 3.67
N GLU A 47 -25.69 22.40 3.66
CA GLU A 47 -25.38 20.99 3.91
C GLU A 47 -24.46 20.42 2.83
N VAL A 48 -24.75 20.70 1.55
CA VAL A 48 -23.89 20.31 0.42
C VAL A 48 -22.49 20.88 0.60
N GLU A 49 -22.36 22.18 0.90
CA GLU A 49 -21.07 22.82 1.10
C GLU A 49 -20.29 22.20 2.28
N LYS A 50 -20.98 21.89 3.38
CA LYS A 50 -20.39 21.24 4.56
C LYS A 50 -19.83 19.86 4.21
N PHE A 51 -20.62 19.01 3.56
CA PHE A 51 -20.19 17.66 3.19
C PHE A 51 -19.05 17.71 2.18
N TRP A 52 -19.14 18.57 1.18
CA TRP A 52 -18.07 18.77 0.20
C TRP A 52 -16.75 19.19 0.86
N LYS A 53 -16.77 20.17 1.78
CA LYS A 53 -15.57 20.60 2.52
C LYS A 53 -14.98 19.48 3.37
N SER A 54 -15.83 18.65 3.97
CA SER A 54 -15.39 17.50 4.76
C SER A 54 -14.71 16.45 3.87
N ASP A 55 -15.31 16.12 2.73
CA ASP A 55 -14.75 15.18 1.75
C ASP A 55 -13.38 15.64 1.23
N ARG A 56 -13.25 16.93 0.87
CA ARG A 56 -11.98 17.50 0.42
C ARG A 56 -10.86 17.36 1.45
N ARG A 57 -11.16 17.41 2.75
CA ARG A 57 -10.17 17.19 3.81
C ARG A 57 -9.75 15.73 3.90
N ILE A 58 -10.70 14.80 3.78
CA ILE A 58 -10.43 13.35 3.79
C ILE A 58 -9.56 12.98 2.59
N LEU A 59 -9.91 13.44 1.39
CA LEU A 59 -9.10 13.22 0.18
C LEU A 59 -7.68 13.77 0.31
N ALA A 60 -7.52 14.96 0.89
CA ALA A 60 -6.19 15.51 1.14
C ALA A 60 -5.38 14.68 2.14
N ALA A 61 -6.03 14.10 3.16
CA ALA A 61 -5.40 13.22 4.12
C ALA A 61 -5.00 11.87 3.50
N LEU A 62 -5.90 11.25 2.72
CA LEU A 62 -5.63 10.04 1.96
C LEU A 62 -4.45 10.22 1.00
N GLY A 63 -4.38 11.37 0.31
CA GLY A 63 -3.25 11.69 -0.56
C GLY A 63 -1.90 11.72 0.19
N ARG A 64 -1.85 12.31 1.39
CA ARG A 64 -0.65 12.29 2.23
C ARG A 64 -0.30 10.87 2.71
N CYS A 65 -1.30 10.05 2.99
CA CYS A 65 -1.08 8.68 3.43
C CYS A 65 -0.64 7.75 2.30
N GLY A 66 -1.12 7.96 1.08
CA GLY A 66 -0.57 7.33 -0.12
C GLY A 66 0.91 7.66 -0.32
N GLN A 67 1.33 8.92 -0.12
CA GLN A 67 2.75 9.30 -0.18
C GLN A 67 3.59 8.60 0.88
N ARG A 68 3.09 8.51 2.12
CA ARG A 68 3.78 7.76 3.19
C ARG A 68 3.92 6.28 2.86
N PHE A 69 2.86 5.68 2.30
CA PHE A 69 2.87 4.29 1.85
C PHE A 69 3.92 4.05 0.75
N ILE A 70 3.97 4.94 -0.25
CA ILE A 70 4.97 4.86 -1.33
C ILE A 70 6.39 4.92 -0.76
N LEU A 71 6.68 5.88 0.13
CA LEU A 71 8.00 6.00 0.76
C LEU A 71 8.38 4.76 1.57
N TRP A 72 7.44 4.22 2.35
CA TRP A 72 7.65 2.96 3.08
C TRP A 72 7.96 1.80 2.12
N TYR A 73 7.18 1.67 1.05
CA TYR A 73 7.36 0.61 0.06
C TYR A 73 8.69 0.75 -0.69
N GLU A 74 9.08 1.97 -1.06
CA GLU A 74 10.37 2.22 -1.70
C GLU A 74 11.54 1.86 -0.78
N GLN A 75 11.46 2.24 0.51
CA GLN A 75 12.45 1.87 1.50
C GLN A 75 12.51 0.35 1.69
N LEU A 76 11.35 -0.32 1.75
CA LEU A 76 11.27 -1.76 1.83
C LEU A 76 11.94 -2.40 0.61
N ARG A 77 11.54 -2.00 -0.61
CA ARG A 77 12.09 -2.52 -1.87
C ARG A 77 13.61 -2.38 -1.96
N MET A 78 14.18 -1.26 -1.49
CA MET A 78 15.63 -1.04 -1.50
C MET A 78 16.38 -1.96 -0.54
N ASN A 79 15.73 -2.37 0.55
CA ASN A 79 16.33 -3.18 1.61
C ASN A 79 15.92 -4.66 1.55
N TRP A 80 14.99 -5.01 0.66
CA TRP A 80 14.50 -6.37 0.48
C TRP A 80 15.53 -7.22 -0.27
N ARG A 81 16.02 -8.28 0.37
CA ARG A 81 16.95 -9.27 -0.19
C ARG A 81 16.34 -10.66 -0.10
#